data_AF-A0A842PBB8-F1
#
_entry.id   AF-A0A842PBB8-F1
#
_cell.length_a   1.000
_cell.length_b   1.000
_cell.length_c   1.000
_cell.angle_alpha   90.00
_cell.angle_beta   90.00
_cell.angle_gamma   90.00
#
_symmetry.space_group_name_H-M   'P 1'
#
loop_
_entity.id
_entity.type
_entity.pdbx_description
1 polymer ?
#
loop_
_entity_poly.entity_id
_entity_poly.type
_entity_poly.pdbx_seq_one_letter_code
_entity_poly.pdbx_strand_id
1 'polypeptide(L)'
;AVHVVCASEDDVKDITDIGVEVSKEHPAAGIIGMTGMVSSLAPTFNQPSACIIAETVGTSADSVAADRMVTFLKDSFKLDLGLELNNTKETAEKLKAFFDLDEIAEMPIDFDVPEQDAGFYA
;
A
#
# COMPACT_ATOMS: atom_id res chain seq x y z
N ALA A 1 -10.07 8.61 -7.83
CA ALA A 1 -10.85 8.54 -6.57
C ALA A 1 -10.00 7.93 -5.46
N VAL A 2 -10.47 7.98 -4.21
CA VAL A 2 -9.89 7.25 -3.08
C VAL A 2 -10.96 6.32 -2.54
N HIS A 3 -10.60 5.06 -2.33
CA HIS A 3 -11.49 3.98 -1.90
C HIS A 3 -11.01 3.43 -0.57
N VAL A 4 -11.94 3.05 0.30
CA VAL A 4 -11.65 2.37 1.57
C VAL A 4 -12.25 0.98 1.53
N VAL A 5 -11.48 -0.03 1.91
CA VAL A 5 -11.90 -1.43 1.94
C VAL A 5 -11.56 -2.01 3.31
N CYS A 6 -12.49 -2.75 3.89
CA CYS A 6 -12.32 -3.41 5.18
C CYS A 6 -12.58 -4.92 5.03
N ALA A 7 -11.86 -5.73 5.80
CA ALA A 7 -11.98 -7.18 5.75
C ALA A 7 -13.02 -7.75 6.75
N SER A 8 -13.40 -6.98 7.77
CA SER A 8 -14.38 -7.36 8.80
C SER A 8 -15.63 -6.47 8.72
N GLU A 9 -16.80 -7.04 9.01
CA GLU A 9 -18.06 -6.27 9.14
C GLU A 9 -18.01 -5.27 10.30
N ASP A 10 -17.29 -5.61 11.38
CA ASP A 10 -17.09 -4.71 12.52
C ASP A 10 -16.28 -3.48 12.10
N ASP A 11 -15.18 -3.69 11.35
CA ASP A 11 -14.36 -2.60 10.81
C ASP A 11 -15.18 -1.74 9.83
N VAL A 12 -16.04 -2.35 8.99
CA VAL A 12 -16.93 -1.60 8.09
C VAL A 12 -17.84 -0.66 8.88
N LYS A 13 -18.43 -1.16 9.97
CA LYS A 13 -19.32 -0.37 10.82
C LYS A 13 -18.56 0.78 11.49
N ASP A 14 -17.43 0.50 12.12
CA ASP A 14 -16.63 1.50 12.82
C ASP A 14 -16.16 2.63 11.88
N ILE A 15 -15.76 2.26 10.65
CA ILE A 15 -15.36 3.22 9.61
C ILE A 15 -16.57 4.01 9.09
N THR A 16 -17.75 3.39 8.98
CA THR A 16 -18.98 4.10 8.59
C THR A 16 -19.43 5.09 9.68
N ASP A 17 -19.27 4.73 10.96
CA ASP A 17 -19.66 5.55 12.11
C ASP A 17 -18.81 6.84 12.23
N ILE A 18 -17.56 6.82 11.73
CA ILE A 18 -16.73 8.04 11.60
C ILE A 18 -17.07 8.88 10.35
N GLY A 19 -18.05 8.46 9.54
CA GLY A 19 -18.53 9.18 8.37
C GLY A 19 -17.77 8.87 7.08
N VAL A 20 -17.04 7.75 7.02
CA VAL A 20 -16.28 7.32 5.84
C VAL A 20 -17.03 6.21 5.12
N GLU A 21 -17.23 6.36 3.81
CA GLU A 21 -17.87 5.34 3.00
C GLU A 21 -16.89 4.21 2.67
N VAL A 22 -17.27 2.98 3.02
CA VAL A 22 -16.51 1.77 2.67
C VAL A 22 -16.99 1.23 1.33
N SER A 23 -16.06 1.08 0.40
CA SER A 23 -16.29 0.53 -0.93
C SER A 23 -16.47 -0.99 -0.88
N LYS A 24 -17.54 -1.47 -1.53
CA LYS A 24 -17.80 -2.91 -1.74
C LYS A 24 -17.46 -3.39 -3.15
N GLU A 25 -17.46 -2.48 -4.12
CA GLU A 25 -17.30 -2.80 -5.55
C GLU A 25 -15.90 -2.47 -6.07
N HIS A 26 -15.17 -1.57 -5.38
CA HIS A 26 -13.83 -1.13 -5.78
C HIS A 26 -12.77 -1.44 -4.70
N PRO A 27 -11.57 -1.89 -5.12
CA PRO A 27 -11.19 -2.22 -6.49
C PRO A 27 -11.78 -3.56 -6.94
N ALA A 28 -12.43 -3.58 -8.11
CA ALA A 28 -13.11 -4.77 -8.63
C ALA A 28 -12.15 -5.94 -8.93
N ALA A 29 -10.88 -5.64 -9.22
CA ALA A 29 -9.83 -6.63 -9.47
C ALA A 29 -9.21 -7.19 -8.18
N GLY A 30 -9.62 -6.71 -7.00
CA GLY A 30 -9.03 -7.04 -5.72
C GLY A 30 -7.76 -6.24 -5.41
N ILE A 31 -7.15 -6.56 -4.26
CA ILE A 31 -5.95 -5.91 -3.73
C ILE A 31 -4.85 -6.96 -3.62
N ILE A 32 -3.73 -6.74 -4.31
CA ILE A 32 -2.59 -7.67 -4.31
C ILE A 32 -1.42 -7.11 -3.50
N GLY A 33 -0.50 -7.99 -3.10
CA GLY A 33 0.70 -7.63 -2.35
C GLY A 33 0.49 -7.50 -0.85
N MET A 34 1.46 -6.87 -0.17
CA MET A 34 1.48 -6.80 1.29
C MET A 34 0.27 -6.07 1.87
N THR A 35 -0.24 -5.03 1.22
CA THR A 35 -1.40 -4.26 1.70
C THR A 35 -2.67 -5.11 1.76
N GLY A 36 -2.95 -5.88 0.70
CA GLY A 36 -4.08 -6.81 0.67
C GLY A 36 -3.90 -7.95 1.68
N MET A 37 -2.69 -8.49 1.79
CA MET A 37 -2.39 -9.57 2.75
C MET A 37 -2.56 -9.11 4.20
N VAL A 38 -1.97 -7.98 4.58
CA VAL A 38 -2.07 -7.43 5.95
C VAL A 38 -3.53 -7.12 6.29
N SER A 39 -4.26 -6.45 5.38
CA SER A 39 -5.66 -6.09 5.63
C SER A 39 -6.56 -7.33 5.73
N SER A 40 -6.30 -8.38 4.95
CA SER A 40 -7.11 -9.61 5.01
C SER A 40 -6.78 -10.50 6.21
N LEU A 41 -5.54 -10.49 6.69
CA LEU A 41 -5.12 -11.31 7.82
C LEU A 41 -5.41 -10.66 9.18
N ALA A 42 -5.44 -9.32 9.26
CA ALA A 42 -5.62 -8.60 10.52
C ALA A 42 -6.82 -9.07 11.36
N PRO A 43 -8.02 -9.35 10.79
CA PRO A 43 -9.15 -9.89 11.56
C PRO A 43 -8.86 -11.24 12.22
N THR A 44 -8.00 -12.08 11.61
CA THR A 44 -7.60 -13.38 12.19
C THR A 44 -6.81 -13.21 13.48
N PHE A 45 -6.15 -12.06 13.64
CA PHE A 45 -5.43 -11.67 14.85
C PHE A 45 -6.25 -10.76 15.77
N ASN A 46 -7.55 -10.59 15.52
CA ASN A 46 -8.43 -9.65 16.22
C ASN A 46 -7.91 -8.20 16.21
N GLN A 47 -7.25 -7.80 15.13
CA GLN A 47 -6.71 -6.45 14.96
C GLN A 47 -7.57 -5.67 13.96
N PRO A 48 -8.03 -4.45 14.30
CA PRO A 48 -8.79 -3.62 13.37
C PRO A 48 -7.93 -3.20 12.18
N SER A 49 -8.52 -3.21 10.99
CA SER A 49 -7.81 -2.83 9.76
C SER A 49 -8.69 -2.19 8.69
N ALA A 50 -8.11 -1.25 7.97
CA ALA A 50 -8.69 -0.67 6.76
C ALA A 50 -7.60 -0.48 5.69
N CYS A 51 -7.94 -0.81 4.46
CA CYS A 51 -7.08 -0.60 3.29
C CYS A 51 -7.58 0.61 2.51
N ILE A 52 -6.72 1.62 2.32
CA ILE A 52 -7.05 2.86 1.61
C ILE A 52 -6.30 2.88 0.29
N ILE A 53 -7.02 3.08 -0.81
CA ILE A 53 -6.51 2.92 -2.16
C ILE A 53 -6.84 4.18 -2.95
N ALA A 54 -5.81 4.91 -3.38
CA ALA A 54 -5.98 6.01 -4.32
C ALA A 54 -5.76 5.52 -5.75
N GLU A 55 -6.67 5.84 -6.65
CA GLU A 55 -6.54 5.51 -8.07
C GLU A 55 -5.37 6.26 -8.70
N THR A 56 -4.50 5.51 -9.36
CA THR A 56 -3.34 6.03 -10.09
C THR A 56 -3.44 5.66 -11.57
N VAL A 57 -2.56 6.23 -12.39
CA VAL A 57 -2.41 5.84 -13.81
C VAL A 57 -1.68 4.49 -13.99
N GLY A 58 -1.16 3.90 -12.91
CA GLY A 58 -0.57 2.55 -12.88
C GLY A 58 0.86 2.40 -13.39
N THR A 59 1.35 3.31 -14.25
CA THR A 59 2.67 3.20 -14.89
C THR A 59 3.71 4.21 -14.41
N SER A 60 3.38 5.04 -13.41
CA SER A 60 4.29 6.08 -12.92
C SER A 60 4.20 6.30 -11.42
N ALA A 61 5.28 6.81 -10.83
CA ALA A 61 5.24 7.48 -9.54
C ALA A 61 4.25 8.65 -9.60
N ASP A 62 3.07 8.46 -9.01
CA ASP A 62 1.93 9.37 -9.10
C ASP A 62 1.81 10.20 -7.81
N SER A 63 2.54 11.32 -7.76
CA SER A 63 2.51 12.24 -6.62
C SER A 63 1.13 12.85 -6.39
N VAL A 64 0.32 13.00 -7.44
CA VAL A 64 -1.04 13.55 -7.35
C VAL A 64 -2.00 12.53 -6.72
N ALA A 65 -1.83 11.23 -6.98
CA ALA A 65 -2.54 10.19 -6.26
C ALA A 65 -2.15 10.13 -4.78
N ALA A 66 -0.85 10.25 -4.49
CA ALA A 66 -0.38 10.31 -3.10
C ALA A 66 -0.96 11.51 -2.35
N ASP A 67 -0.99 12.70 -2.95
CA ASP A 67 -1.57 13.90 -2.35
C ASP A 67 -3.07 13.78 -2.09
N ARG A 68 -3.82 13.18 -3.03
CA ARG A 68 -5.23 12.85 -2.82
C ARG A 68 -5.42 11.89 -1.65
N MET A 69 -4.55 10.90 -1.49
CA MET A 69 -4.59 9.96 -0.36
C MET A 69 -4.31 10.69 0.96
N VAL A 70 -3.29 11.55 1.03
CA VAL A 70 -2.93 12.31 2.24
C VAL A 70 -4.06 13.26 2.63
N THR A 71 -4.63 13.98 1.67
CA THR A 71 -5.79 14.86 1.90
C THR A 71 -6.98 14.07 2.45
N PHE A 72 -7.27 12.91 1.86
CA PHE A 72 -8.33 12.03 2.34
C PHE A 72 -8.07 11.54 3.78
N LEU A 73 -6.86 11.10 4.10
CA LEU A 73 -6.49 10.69 5.46
C LEU A 73 -6.67 11.82 6.48
N LYS A 74 -6.28 13.05 6.11
CA LYS A 74 -6.43 14.23 6.96
C LYS A 74 -7.89 14.58 7.20
N ASP A 75 -8.72 14.52 6.16
CA ASP A 75 -10.13 14.95 6.26
C ASP A 75 -11.01 13.88 6.90
N SER A 76 -10.85 12.62 6.49
CA SER A 76 -11.68 11.49 6.91
C SER A 76 -11.24 10.89 8.25
N PHE A 77 -9.93 10.74 8.47
CA PHE A 77 -9.40 10.08 9.68
C PHE A 77 -8.82 11.07 10.70
N LYS A 78 -8.84 12.37 10.39
CA LYS A 78 -8.17 13.41 11.19
C LYS A 78 -6.68 13.10 11.44
N LEU A 79 -6.08 12.36 10.51
CA LEU A 79 -4.70 11.93 10.57
C LEU A 79 -3.85 12.89 9.74
N ASP A 80 -3.18 13.83 10.43
CA ASP A 80 -2.18 14.67 9.78
C ASP A 80 -0.83 13.97 9.78
N LEU A 81 -0.37 13.59 8.58
CA LEU A 81 0.93 12.95 8.40
C LEU A 81 2.09 13.96 8.45
N GLY A 82 1.80 15.27 8.53
CA GLY A 82 2.83 16.32 8.47
C GLY A 82 3.54 16.37 7.11
N LEU A 83 2.94 15.78 6.08
CA LEU A 83 3.48 15.70 4.74
C LEU A 83 2.90 16.85 3.92
N GLU A 84 3.71 17.87 3.67
CA GLU A 84 3.43 18.85 2.61
C GLU A 84 3.86 18.25 1.28
N LEU A 85 2.98 17.48 0.65
CA LEU A 85 3.24 16.92 -0.68
C LEU A 85 3.22 18.05 -1.70
N ASN A 86 4.41 18.50 -2.07
CA ASN A 86 4.58 19.46 -3.14
C ASN A 86 4.43 18.73 -4.49
N ASN A 87 3.28 18.90 -5.14
CA ASN A 87 2.94 18.29 -6.44
C ASN A 87 3.67 18.91 -7.64
N THR A 88 4.75 19.67 -7.42
CA THR A 88 5.54 20.25 -8.51
C THR A 88 6.30 19.19 -9.31
N LYS A 89 6.65 19.56 -10.55
CA LYS A 89 7.49 18.74 -11.43
C LYS A 89 8.81 18.34 -10.75
N GLU A 90 9.40 19.22 -9.95
CA GLU A 90 10.66 18.97 -9.26
C GLU A 90 10.57 17.80 -8.27
N THR A 91 9.49 17.69 -7.48
CA THR A 91 9.29 16.57 -6.56
C THR A 91 9.07 15.26 -7.32
N ALA A 92 8.30 15.29 -8.41
CA ALA A 92 8.10 14.13 -9.26
C ALA A 92 9.40 13.66 -9.94
N GLU A 93 10.24 14.59 -10.38
CA GLU A 93 11.57 14.29 -10.95
C GLU A 93 12.52 13.71 -9.91
N LYS A 94 12.53 14.23 -8.68
CA LYS A 94 13.32 13.67 -7.57
C LYS A 94 12.87 12.26 -7.20
N LEU A 95 11.55 12.01 -7.15
CA LEU A 95 11.00 10.68 -6.88
C LEU A 95 11.40 9.71 -7.98
N LYS A 96 11.23 10.08 -9.26
CA LYS A 96 11.67 9.25 -10.38
C LYS A 96 13.17 8.94 -10.31
N ALA A 97 14.00 9.96 -10.12
CA ALA A 97 15.44 9.75 -10.00
C ALA A 97 15.80 8.81 -8.83
N PHE A 98 15.11 8.89 -7.70
CA PHE A 98 15.33 8.00 -6.56
C PHE A 98 14.98 6.55 -6.92
N PHE A 99 13.80 6.31 -7.48
CA PHE A 99 13.37 4.95 -7.86
C PHE A 99 14.17 4.35 -9.02
N ASP A 100 14.60 5.17 -9.99
CA ASP A 100 15.45 4.74 -11.10
C ASP A 100 16.88 4.36 -10.63
N LEU A 101 17.33 4.90 -9.49
CA LEU A 101 18.62 4.53 -8.88
C LEU A 101 18.54 3.22 -8.10
N ASP A 102 17.39 2.92 -7.49
CA ASP A 102 17.15 1.66 -6.78
C ASP A 102 17.06 0.45 -7.73
N GLU A 103 16.57 0.65 -8.97
CA GLU A 103 16.56 -0.38 -10.02
C GLU A 103 17.98 -0.83 -10.44
N ILE A 104 19.01 -0.02 -10.16
CA ILE A 104 20.42 -0.35 -10.43
C ILE A 104 21.05 -1.09 -9.23
N ALA A 105 20.43 -1.06 -8.05
CA ALA A 105 20.93 -1.73 -6.85
C ALA A 105 20.59 -3.23 -6.78
N GLU A 106 19.76 -3.75 -7.70
CA GLU A 106 19.51 -5.20 -7.88
C GLU A 106 20.67 -5.92 -8.62
N MET A 107 21.92 -5.66 -8.21
CA MET A 107 23.04 -6.54 -8.56
C MET A 107 22.86 -7.92 -7.90
N PRO A 108 23.27 -9.02 -8.55
CA PRO A 108 22.85 -10.37 -8.18
C PRO A 108 23.28 -10.71 -6.75
N ILE A 109 22.30 -11.15 -5.95
CA ILE A 109 22.56 -11.80 -4.67
C ILE A 109 23.15 -13.17 -5.02
N ASP A 110 24.48 -13.28 -5.03
CA ASP A 110 25.17 -14.56 -5.06
C ASP A 110 24.81 -15.29 -3.75
N PHE A 111 23.84 -16.19 -3.84
CA PHE A 111 23.64 -17.22 -2.84
C PHE A 111 24.79 -18.20 -2.98
N ASP A 112 25.86 -17.98 -2.23
CA ASP A 112 26.89 -18.99 -2.01
C ASP A 112 26.23 -20.13 -1.22
N VAL A 113 25.70 -21.13 -1.92
CA VAL A 113 25.12 -22.33 -1.33
C VAL A 113 26.29 -23.18 -0.84
N PRO A 114 26.48 -23.40 0.47
CA PRO A 114 27.44 -24.40 0.91
C PRO A 114 26.93 -25.76 0.43
N GLU A 115 27.76 -26.50 -0.29
CA GLU A 115 27.49 -27.89 -0.67
C GLU A 115 27.07 -28.68 0.58
N GLN A 116 25.76 -28.93 0.71
CA GLN A 116 25.23 -29.79 1.75
C GLN A 116 25.20 -31.21 1.20
N ASP A 117 26.31 -31.89 1.49
CA ASP A 117 26.57 -33.32 1.56
C ASP A 117 25.47 -34.24 0.97
N ALA A 118 25.81 -34.88 -0.14
CA ALA A 118 25.03 -35.97 -0.72
C ALA A 118 25.05 -37.17 0.24
N GLY A 119 23.99 -37.32 1.04
CA GLY A 119 23.88 -38.42 1.98
C GLY A 119 22.46 -38.71 2.42
N PHE A 120 21.95 -39.85 1.94
CA PHE A 120 20.93 -40.69 2.56
C PHE A 120 19.48 -40.57 2.06
N TYR A 121 19.20 -41.30 0.97
CA TYR A 121 17.88 -41.86 0.66
C TYR A 121 17.50 -42.95 1.69
N ALA A 122 16.23 -42.98 2.12
CA ALA A 122 15.41 -44.19 2.28
C ALA A 122 13.93 -43.82 2.40
#